data_AF-A0AAU3TKJ9-F1
#
_entry.id   AF-A0AAU3TKJ9-F1
#
_cell.length_a   1.000
_cell.length_b   1.000
_cell.length_c   1.000
_cell.angle_alpha   90.00
_cell.angle_beta   90.00
_cell.angle_gamma   90.00
#
_symmetry.space_group_name_H-M   'P 1'
#
loop_
_entity.id
_entity.type
_entity.pdbx_description
1 polymer ?
#
loop_
_entity_poly.entity_id
_entity_poly.type
_entity_poly.pdbx_seq_one_letter_code
_entity_poly.pdbx_strand_id
1 'polypeptide(L)'
;MDLTPDQAALAVERHDCPNCDAPAGSPCRTRGGKTAAKYHTPRFVLVPALREELEIPVPADRHPGRAWKQGPALAIVPAPRTERPVRIGYARTSTARQELASQLEALHRAECHKVFKEQISTRIKVRPELEKALALARQFKEAAPETPVIFTVHELKRLARNAAELMTLSAELQAGGIQLELLTGPLTGIYDPNGMGAMFFAVLAVAGQIERNYIREKTLEGQVTAAAKGNHGGRPKVIDDDMLTFAIALKEKGVPVPEIAKKLVIKTGKNAGKNPSVASLYRALAEAEEAAADDSLPVRPKPVRIRRPGDPLTPEEIDLRERLQAQPHPNTEIRS
;
A
#
# COMPACT_ATOMS: atom_id res chain seq x y z
N MET A 1 5.34 -19.57 -29.08
CA MET A 1 6.74 -19.63 -28.61
C MET A 1 7.45 -20.53 -29.59
N ASP A 2 8.37 -19.98 -30.37
CA ASP A 2 9.05 -20.75 -31.39
C ASP A 2 10.11 -21.60 -30.70
N LEU A 3 9.78 -22.87 -30.48
CA LEU A 3 10.70 -23.86 -29.94
C LEU A 3 11.78 -24.12 -30.99
N THR A 4 13.03 -24.26 -30.56
CA THR A 4 14.08 -24.76 -31.47
C THR A 4 13.74 -26.22 -31.86
N PRO A 5 14.24 -26.73 -33.00
CA PRO A 5 13.99 -28.12 -33.40
C PRO A 5 14.33 -29.15 -32.31
N ASP A 6 15.42 -28.92 -31.56
CA ASP A 6 15.84 -29.80 -30.46
C ASP A 6 14.90 -29.70 -29.25
N GLN A 7 14.42 -28.50 -28.93
CA GLN A 7 13.44 -28.29 -27.87
C GLN A 7 12.09 -28.93 -28.22
N ALA A 8 11.66 -28.82 -29.48
CA ALA A 8 10.47 -29.47 -29.99
C ALA A 8 10.60 -31.00 -29.90
N ALA A 9 11.72 -31.56 -30.36
CA ALA A 9 12.01 -32.99 -30.27
C ALA A 9 11.97 -33.51 -28.81
N LEU A 10 12.62 -32.80 -27.89
CA LEU A 10 12.59 -33.13 -26.46
C LEU A 10 11.18 -33.05 -25.87
N ALA A 11 10.38 -32.07 -26.26
CA ALA A 11 8.99 -31.95 -25.82
C ALA A 11 8.14 -33.12 -26.32
N VAL A 12 8.33 -33.55 -27.56
CA VAL A 12 7.62 -34.69 -28.16
C VAL A 12 8.04 -36.01 -27.51
N GLU A 13 9.32 -36.18 -27.19
CA GLU A 13 9.85 -37.39 -26.55
C GLU A 13 9.40 -37.55 -25.09
N ARG A 14 8.79 -36.53 -24.44
CA ARG A 14 8.22 -36.67 -23.08
C ARG A 14 7.00 -37.57 -23.00
N HIS A 15 6.38 -37.87 -24.13
CA HIS A 15 5.20 -38.71 -24.21
C HIS A 15 5.51 -40.03 -24.93
N ASP A 16 4.82 -41.10 -24.55
CA ASP A 16 4.84 -42.35 -25.29
C ASP A 16 4.23 -42.14 -26.67
N CYS A 17 4.73 -42.86 -27.69
CA CYS A 17 4.20 -42.77 -29.04
C CYS A 17 2.99 -43.70 -29.22
N PRO A 18 1.78 -43.18 -29.50
CA PRO A 18 0.59 -44.04 -29.65
C PRO A 18 0.60 -44.94 -30.89
N ASN A 19 1.46 -44.62 -31.87
CA ASN A 19 1.46 -45.32 -33.17
C ASN A 19 2.52 -46.42 -33.26
N CYS A 20 3.61 -46.31 -32.50
CA CYS A 20 4.70 -47.29 -32.56
C CYS A 20 5.16 -47.78 -31.18
N ASP A 21 4.47 -47.36 -30.12
CA ASP A 21 4.74 -47.73 -28.73
C ASP A 21 6.17 -47.42 -28.27
N ALA A 22 6.83 -46.45 -28.92
CA ALA A 22 8.12 -45.95 -28.46
C ALA A 22 7.90 -45.23 -27.12
N PRO A 23 8.56 -45.66 -26.03
CA PRO A 23 8.36 -45.06 -24.72
C PRO A 23 8.92 -43.63 -24.66
N ALA A 24 8.51 -42.89 -23.64
CA ALA A 24 9.06 -41.58 -23.31
C ALA A 24 10.60 -41.64 -23.20
N GLY A 25 11.26 -40.60 -23.70
CA GLY A 25 12.72 -40.51 -23.81
C GLY A 25 13.32 -41.16 -25.04
N SER A 26 12.51 -41.75 -25.94
CA SER A 26 13.00 -42.46 -27.14
C SER A 26 12.44 -41.88 -28.43
N PRO A 27 13.22 -41.84 -29.54
CA PRO A 27 12.71 -41.42 -30.84
C PRO A 27 11.68 -42.43 -31.40
N CYS A 28 10.85 -42.02 -32.37
CA CYS A 28 9.90 -42.93 -33.01
C CYS A 28 10.62 -44.02 -33.82
N ARG A 29 9.98 -45.18 -33.99
CA ARG A 29 10.46 -46.29 -34.83
C ARG A 29 9.61 -46.48 -36.08
N THR A 30 10.26 -46.81 -37.19
CA THR A 30 9.61 -47.28 -38.42
C THR A 30 9.15 -48.73 -38.26
N ARG A 31 8.28 -49.19 -39.18
CA ARG A 31 7.84 -50.60 -39.24
C ARG A 31 9.00 -51.60 -39.34
N GLY A 32 10.12 -51.19 -39.93
CA GLY A 32 11.33 -52.01 -40.06
C GLY A 32 12.27 -51.99 -38.85
N GLY A 33 11.84 -51.47 -37.69
CA GLY A 33 12.63 -51.44 -36.47
C GLY A 33 13.80 -50.45 -36.49
N LYS A 34 13.80 -49.51 -37.44
CA LYS A 34 14.80 -48.43 -37.54
C LYS A 34 14.25 -47.13 -36.95
N THR A 35 15.11 -46.27 -36.42
CA THR A 35 14.74 -44.92 -35.98
C THR A 35 14.09 -44.15 -37.12
N ALA A 36 12.91 -43.58 -36.90
CA ALA A 36 12.19 -42.80 -37.90
C ALA A 36 12.88 -41.46 -38.14
N ALA A 37 12.77 -40.93 -39.37
CA ALA A 37 13.26 -39.59 -39.70
C ALA A 37 12.34 -38.48 -39.19
N LYS A 38 11.07 -38.82 -38.94
CA LYS A 38 10.05 -37.92 -38.40
C LYS A 38 9.34 -38.60 -37.22
N TYR A 39 8.89 -37.82 -36.26
CA TYR A 39 7.99 -38.33 -35.24
C TYR A 39 6.60 -38.60 -35.84
N HIS A 40 5.89 -39.60 -35.33
CA HIS A 40 4.50 -39.81 -35.72
C HIS A 40 3.63 -38.65 -35.24
N THR A 41 2.77 -38.14 -36.12
CA THR A 41 1.82 -37.03 -35.84
C THR A 41 1.08 -37.17 -34.52
N PRO A 42 0.50 -38.34 -34.18
CA PRO A 42 -0.21 -38.50 -32.91
C PRO A 42 0.63 -38.22 -31.66
N ARG A 43 1.96 -38.34 -31.74
CA ARG A 43 2.85 -38.14 -30.59
C ARG A 43 3.03 -36.66 -30.26
N PHE A 44 3.15 -35.79 -31.26
CA PHE A 44 3.36 -34.36 -31.03
C PHE A 44 2.06 -33.57 -30.89
N VAL A 45 0.92 -34.12 -31.32
CA VAL A 45 -0.42 -33.61 -30.98
C VAL A 45 -0.67 -33.61 -29.45
N LEU A 46 0.04 -34.46 -28.69
CA LEU A 46 0.00 -34.49 -27.22
C LEU A 46 0.71 -33.28 -26.58
N VAL A 47 1.52 -32.55 -27.34
CA VAL A 47 2.22 -31.35 -26.88
C VAL A 47 1.37 -30.13 -27.29
N PRO A 48 0.77 -29.38 -26.35
CA PRO A 48 -0.14 -28.28 -26.69
C PRO A 48 0.47 -27.22 -27.61
N ALA A 49 1.77 -26.95 -27.47
CA ALA A 49 2.51 -25.98 -28.28
C ALA A 49 2.76 -26.41 -29.73
N LEU A 50 2.61 -27.71 -30.04
CA LEU A 50 2.93 -28.31 -31.35
C LEU A 50 1.70 -28.95 -32.01
N ARG A 51 0.50 -28.70 -31.45
CA ARG A 51 -0.75 -29.31 -31.91
C ARG A 51 -1.11 -28.97 -33.36
N GLU A 52 -0.73 -27.79 -33.82
CA GLU A 52 -0.99 -27.29 -35.18
C GLU A 52 0.19 -27.55 -36.13
N GLU A 53 1.28 -28.13 -35.64
CA GLU A 53 2.45 -28.43 -36.46
C GLU A 53 2.16 -29.60 -37.40
N LEU A 54 2.67 -29.55 -38.64
CA LEU A 54 2.39 -30.60 -39.61
C LEU A 54 3.42 -31.75 -39.51
N GLU A 55 4.69 -31.44 -39.24
CA GLU A 55 5.76 -32.44 -39.11
C GLU A 55 6.91 -31.94 -38.23
N ILE A 56 7.45 -32.81 -37.37
CA ILE A 56 8.64 -32.53 -36.57
C ILE A 56 9.74 -33.54 -36.94
N PRO A 57 10.90 -33.09 -37.45
CA PRO A 57 12.01 -33.97 -37.77
C PRO A 57 12.67 -34.49 -36.51
N VAL A 58 13.18 -35.72 -36.57
CA VAL A 58 14.03 -36.28 -35.52
C VAL A 58 15.43 -35.65 -35.63
N PRO A 59 15.99 -35.08 -34.55
CA PRO A 59 17.33 -34.51 -34.56
C PRO A 59 18.42 -35.49 -35.05
N ALA A 60 19.46 -34.97 -35.70
CA ALA A 60 20.50 -35.77 -36.35
C ALA A 60 21.32 -36.64 -35.37
N ASP A 61 21.44 -36.20 -34.12
CA ASP A 61 22.11 -36.91 -33.02
C ASP A 61 21.37 -38.19 -32.58
N ARG A 62 20.10 -38.37 -32.98
CA ARG A 62 19.33 -39.61 -32.80
C ARG A 62 19.49 -40.62 -33.93
N HIS A 63 20.35 -40.31 -34.91
CA HIS A 63 20.71 -41.15 -36.05
C HIS A 63 19.51 -41.80 -36.78
N PRO A 64 18.63 -41.01 -37.41
CA PRO A 64 17.54 -41.53 -38.24
C PRO A 64 17.97 -42.64 -39.21
N GLY A 65 17.14 -43.66 -39.38
CA GLY A 65 17.39 -44.79 -40.28
C GLY A 65 18.33 -45.88 -39.76
N ARG A 66 18.98 -45.69 -38.60
CA ARG A 66 19.73 -46.76 -37.90
C ARG A 66 18.80 -47.68 -37.12
N ALA A 67 19.32 -48.83 -36.67
CA ALA A 67 18.57 -49.72 -35.77
C ALA A 67 18.09 -48.94 -34.54
N TRP A 68 16.79 -49.02 -34.26
CA TRP A 68 16.18 -48.29 -33.16
C TRP A 68 16.68 -48.82 -31.82
N LYS A 69 16.94 -47.91 -30.89
CA LYS A 69 17.29 -48.22 -29.49
C LYS A 69 16.44 -47.37 -28.56
N GLN A 70 16.02 -47.95 -27.45
CA GLN A 70 15.36 -47.21 -26.38
C GLN A 70 16.33 -46.17 -25.82
N GLY A 71 15.88 -44.91 -25.74
CA GLY A 71 16.61 -43.83 -25.09
C GLY A 71 16.57 -43.93 -23.56
N PRO A 72 17.30 -43.08 -22.85
CA PRO A 72 17.30 -43.07 -21.40
C PRO A 72 15.88 -42.81 -20.88
N ALA A 73 15.49 -43.53 -19.83
CA ALA A 73 14.23 -43.28 -19.15
C ALA A 73 14.25 -41.82 -18.65
N LEU A 74 13.31 -41.01 -19.13
CA LEU A 74 13.13 -39.67 -18.58
C LEU A 74 12.65 -39.82 -17.14
N ALA A 75 13.24 -39.03 -16.23
CA ALA A 75 12.76 -38.96 -14.86
C ALA A 75 11.27 -38.56 -14.90
N ILE A 76 10.41 -39.49 -14.49
CA ILE A 76 8.99 -39.23 -14.32
C ILE A 76 8.91 -38.10 -13.28
N VAL A 77 8.50 -36.90 -13.70
CA VAL A 77 8.12 -35.86 -12.74
C VAL A 77 6.91 -36.44 -12.00
N PRO A 78 7.02 -36.76 -10.70
CA PRO A 78 5.89 -37.33 -9.99
C PRO A 78 4.73 -36.34 -10.07
N ALA A 79 3.54 -36.85 -10.40
CA ALA A 79 2.32 -36.05 -10.33
C ALA A 79 2.21 -35.46 -8.92
N PRO A 80 1.77 -34.19 -8.77
CA PRO A 80 1.62 -33.58 -7.45
C PRO A 80 0.72 -34.48 -6.60
N ARG A 81 1.21 -34.87 -5.43
CA ARG A 81 0.46 -35.69 -4.48
C ARG A 81 -0.81 -34.93 -4.10
N THR A 82 -1.95 -35.55 -4.36
CA THR A 82 -3.28 -35.06 -3.96
C THR A 82 -3.49 -35.29 -2.47
N GLU A 83 -2.68 -34.64 -1.62
CA GLU A 83 -3.00 -34.54 -0.21
C GLU A 83 -4.25 -33.65 -0.05
N ARG A 84 -5.23 -34.13 0.72
CA ARG A 84 -6.47 -33.36 0.97
C ARG A 84 -6.08 -31.99 1.56
N PRO A 85 -6.64 -30.88 1.04
CA PRO A 85 -6.33 -29.55 1.55
C PRO A 85 -6.77 -29.40 3.01
N VAL A 86 -5.93 -28.76 3.82
CA VAL A 86 -6.30 -28.38 5.19
C VAL A 86 -7.16 -27.12 5.11
N ARG A 87 -8.43 -27.23 5.50
CA ARG A 87 -9.41 -26.12 5.47
C ARG A 87 -9.62 -25.54 6.86
N ILE A 88 -9.40 -24.24 7.03
CA ILE A 88 -9.63 -23.51 8.28
C ILE A 88 -10.75 -22.50 8.07
N GLY A 89 -11.87 -22.69 8.77
CA GLY A 89 -13.04 -21.86 8.67
C GLY A 89 -13.02 -20.68 9.65
N TYR A 90 -13.50 -19.52 9.22
CA TYR A 90 -13.70 -18.37 10.10
C TYR A 90 -15.09 -17.72 9.89
N ALA A 91 -15.82 -17.53 10.99
CA ALA A 91 -17.15 -16.92 11.03
C ALA A 91 -17.19 -15.71 11.98
N ARG A 92 -17.93 -14.67 11.58
CA ARG A 92 -18.08 -13.43 12.37
C ARG A 92 -19.51 -12.92 12.34
N THR A 93 -20.04 -12.49 13.49
CA THR A 93 -21.28 -11.69 13.58
C THR A 93 -21.12 -10.54 14.57
N SER A 94 -21.85 -9.45 14.35
CA SER A 94 -21.90 -8.30 15.28
C SER A 94 -22.91 -8.50 16.41
N THR A 95 -24.02 -9.21 16.18
CA THR A 95 -25.17 -9.24 17.11
C THR A 95 -26.17 -10.38 16.90
N ALA A 96 -26.29 -10.97 15.69
CA ALA A 96 -27.37 -11.90 15.37
C ALA A 96 -26.95 -13.38 15.51
N ARG A 97 -27.51 -14.09 16.50
CA ARG A 97 -27.24 -15.52 16.74
C ARG A 97 -27.66 -16.42 15.56
N GLN A 98 -28.74 -16.07 14.85
CA GLN A 98 -29.22 -16.80 13.68
C GLN A 98 -28.28 -16.69 12.47
N GLU A 99 -27.66 -15.52 12.29
CA GLU A 99 -26.68 -15.27 11.22
C GLU A 99 -25.40 -16.10 11.44
N LEU A 100 -24.96 -16.25 12.70
CA LEU A 100 -23.81 -17.07 13.02
C LEU A 100 -24.06 -18.55 12.74
N ALA A 101 -25.25 -19.07 13.06
CA ALA A 101 -25.60 -20.47 12.80
C ALA A 101 -25.51 -20.80 11.30
N SER A 102 -26.08 -19.94 10.43
CA SER A 102 -26.00 -20.11 8.98
C SER A 102 -24.56 -20.13 8.44
N GLN A 103 -23.70 -19.25 8.97
CA GLN A 103 -22.27 -19.24 8.61
C GLN A 103 -21.57 -20.54 9.04
N LEU A 104 -21.83 -21.02 10.26
CA LEU A 104 -21.23 -22.25 10.77
C LEU A 104 -21.67 -23.45 9.95
N GLU A 105 -22.96 -23.56 9.60
CA GLU A 105 -23.43 -24.64 8.72
C GLU A 105 -22.75 -24.60 7.36
N ALA A 106 -22.58 -23.42 6.76
CA ALA A 106 -21.88 -23.29 5.48
C ALA A 106 -20.42 -23.76 5.60
N LEU A 107 -19.72 -23.40 6.68
CA LEU A 107 -18.34 -23.83 6.93
C LEU A 107 -18.24 -25.34 7.21
N HIS A 108 -19.24 -25.92 7.89
CA HIS A 108 -19.34 -27.36 8.09
C HIS A 108 -19.57 -28.11 6.76
N ARG A 109 -20.44 -27.59 5.89
CA ARG A 109 -20.65 -28.15 4.53
C ARG A 109 -19.40 -28.05 3.66
N ALA A 110 -18.55 -27.07 3.91
CA ALA A 110 -17.25 -26.91 3.25
C ALA A 110 -16.14 -27.80 3.85
N GLU A 111 -16.46 -28.68 4.80
CA GLU A 111 -15.53 -29.63 5.43
C GLU A 111 -14.30 -28.97 6.08
N CYS A 112 -14.52 -27.82 6.73
CA CYS A 112 -13.47 -27.14 7.48
C CYS A 112 -12.98 -28.00 8.66
N HIS A 113 -11.68 -28.25 8.75
CA HIS A 113 -11.04 -29.04 9.81
C HIS A 113 -11.16 -28.36 11.18
N LYS A 114 -10.96 -27.04 11.19
CA LYS A 114 -11.12 -26.20 12.36
C LYS A 114 -11.92 -24.97 12.00
N VAL A 115 -12.94 -24.65 12.78
CA VAL A 115 -13.75 -23.45 12.62
C VAL A 115 -13.55 -22.54 13.82
N PHE A 116 -13.19 -21.30 13.54
CA PHE A 116 -13.12 -20.20 14.51
C PHE A 116 -14.36 -19.33 14.36
N LYS A 117 -14.93 -18.92 15.50
CA LYS A 117 -16.15 -18.10 15.53
C LYS A 117 -15.96 -16.92 16.44
N GLU A 118 -16.38 -15.76 15.98
CA GLU A 118 -16.24 -14.52 16.73
C GLU A 118 -17.56 -13.73 16.75
N GLN A 119 -17.99 -13.33 17.94
CA GLN A 119 -19.13 -12.44 18.13
C GLN A 119 -18.62 -11.11 18.66
N ILE A 120 -18.25 -10.23 17.72
CA ILE A 120 -17.60 -8.95 18.02
C ILE A 120 -18.23 -7.86 17.14
N SER A 121 -18.54 -6.72 17.77
CA SER A 121 -18.94 -5.51 17.05
C SER A 121 -17.83 -5.06 16.10
N THR A 122 -18.20 -4.61 14.90
CA THR A 122 -17.28 -4.06 13.91
C THR A 122 -16.43 -2.90 14.44
N ARG A 123 -16.84 -2.24 15.54
CA ARG A 123 -16.09 -1.15 16.18
C ARG A 123 -14.86 -1.60 16.96
N ILE A 124 -14.78 -2.87 17.39
CA ILE A 124 -13.65 -3.36 18.20
C ILE A 124 -12.49 -3.72 17.29
N LYS A 125 -11.30 -3.13 17.52
CA LYS A 125 -10.14 -3.29 16.63
C LYS A 125 -9.51 -4.68 16.68
N VAL A 126 -9.42 -5.27 17.88
CA VAL A 126 -8.74 -6.54 18.13
C VAL A 126 -9.69 -7.71 17.86
N ARG A 127 -9.19 -8.74 17.16
CA ARG A 127 -9.95 -9.93 16.76
C ARG A 127 -9.19 -11.20 17.13
N PRO A 128 -9.24 -11.62 18.41
CA PRO A 128 -8.41 -12.71 18.90
C PRO A 128 -8.69 -14.04 18.20
N GLU A 129 -9.93 -14.31 17.77
CA GLU A 129 -10.24 -15.57 17.09
C GLU A 129 -9.80 -15.58 15.63
N LEU A 130 -9.78 -14.43 14.97
CA LEU A 130 -9.18 -14.31 13.63
C LEU A 130 -7.66 -14.52 13.70
N GLU A 131 -6.99 -13.87 14.64
CA GLU A 131 -5.54 -13.98 14.80
C GLU A 131 -5.12 -15.44 15.08
N LYS A 132 -5.87 -16.16 15.93
CA LYS A 132 -5.67 -17.60 16.15
C LYS A 132 -5.87 -18.42 14.87
N ALA A 133 -6.89 -18.10 14.07
CA ALA A 133 -7.17 -18.81 12.83
C ALA A 133 -6.03 -18.63 11.81
N LEU A 134 -5.53 -17.40 11.65
CA LEU A 134 -4.40 -17.09 10.77
C LEU A 134 -3.10 -17.72 11.27
N ALA A 135 -2.85 -17.68 12.57
CA ALA A 135 -1.68 -18.34 13.18
C ALA A 135 -1.70 -19.85 12.94
N LEU A 136 -2.85 -20.49 13.11
CA LEU A 136 -3.01 -21.92 12.82
C LEU A 136 -2.76 -22.23 11.34
N ALA A 137 -3.30 -21.40 10.43
CA ALA A 137 -3.10 -21.57 8.99
C ALA A 137 -1.61 -21.51 8.60
N ARG A 138 -0.86 -20.57 9.19
CA ARG A 138 0.59 -20.47 9.01
C ARG A 138 1.33 -21.69 9.56
N GLN A 139 0.98 -22.13 10.77
CA GLN A 139 1.61 -23.30 11.38
C GLN A 139 1.44 -24.55 10.51
N PHE A 140 0.25 -24.78 9.94
CA PHE A 140 0.05 -25.88 9.00
C PHE A 140 0.89 -25.72 7.73
N LYS A 141 0.98 -24.50 7.19
CA LYS A 141 1.75 -24.23 5.97
C LYS A 141 3.26 -24.37 6.18
N GLU A 142 3.77 -24.00 7.35
CA GLU A 142 5.16 -24.18 7.76
C GLU A 142 5.48 -25.66 8.01
N ALA A 143 4.58 -26.39 8.67
CA ALA A 143 4.78 -27.81 8.96
C ALA A 143 4.69 -28.70 7.71
N ALA A 144 3.85 -28.34 6.74
CA ALA A 144 3.65 -29.07 5.49
C ALA A 144 3.57 -28.12 4.28
N PRO A 145 4.72 -27.69 3.72
CA PRO A 145 4.76 -26.72 2.62
C PRO A 145 4.05 -27.19 1.35
N GLU A 146 4.09 -28.49 1.09
CA GLU A 146 3.48 -29.12 -0.09
C GLU A 146 1.96 -29.28 0.03
N THR A 147 1.41 -29.26 1.26
CA THR A 147 -0.03 -29.40 1.47
C THR A 147 -0.74 -28.05 1.24
N PRO A 148 -1.82 -28.01 0.46
CA PRO A 148 -2.61 -26.80 0.29
C PRO A 148 -3.36 -26.46 1.58
N VAL A 149 -3.14 -25.25 2.10
CA VAL A 149 -3.89 -24.70 3.23
C VAL A 149 -4.88 -23.67 2.69
N ILE A 150 -6.16 -23.85 3.03
CA ILE A 150 -7.27 -23.01 2.56
C ILE A 150 -7.91 -22.33 3.77
N PHE A 151 -7.94 -21.00 3.74
CA PHE A 151 -8.65 -20.17 4.68
C PHE A 151 -10.07 -19.88 4.15
N THR A 152 -11.07 -20.48 4.77
CA THR A 152 -12.45 -20.46 4.28
C THR A 152 -13.29 -19.48 5.10
N VAL A 153 -13.97 -18.57 4.41
CA VAL A 153 -14.92 -17.63 5.01
C VAL A 153 -16.24 -17.62 4.25
N HIS A 154 -17.32 -17.32 4.95
CA HIS A 154 -18.65 -17.33 4.34
C HIS A 154 -18.79 -16.27 3.24
N GLU A 155 -18.29 -15.06 3.46
CA GLU A 155 -18.34 -13.94 2.51
C GLU A 155 -17.22 -12.94 2.84
N LEU A 156 -16.81 -12.12 1.86
CA LEU A 156 -15.71 -11.16 2.00
C LEU A 156 -15.89 -10.18 3.18
N LYS A 157 -17.12 -9.71 3.41
CA LYS A 157 -17.47 -8.82 4.54
C LYS A 157 -17.37 -9.49 5.92
N ARG A 158 -17.14 -10.81 5.99
CA ARG A 158 -16.85 -11.52 7.25
C ARG A 158 -15.36 -11.47 7.56
N LEU A 159 -14.52 -11.50 6.53
CA LEU A 159 -13.07 -11.41 6.65
C LEU A 159 -12.61 -10.02 7.11
N ALA A 160 -13.15 -8.96 6.53
CA ALA A 160 -12.74 -7.58 6.79
C ALA A 160 -13.92 -6.62 7.06
N ARG A 161 -13.66 -5.50 7.72
CA ARG A 161 -14.66 -4.44 8.00
C ARG A 161 -14.64 -3.32 6.99
N ASN A 162 -13.49 -3.09 6.37
CA ASN A 162 -13.25 -2.06 5.38
C ASN A 162 -12.19 -2.57 4.39
N ALA A 163 -11.99 -1.80 3.32
CA ALA A 163 -11.01 -2.12 2.29
C ALA A 163 -9.58 -2.20 2.88
N ALA A 164 -9.19 -1.24 3.73
CA ALA A 164 -7.87 -1.24 4.39
C ALA A 164 -7.53 -2.57 5.08
N GLU A 165 -8.44 -3.07 5.92
CA GLU A 165 -8.27 -4.33 6.63
C GLU A 165 -8.29 -5.52 5.69
N LEU A 166 -9.14 -5.49 4.65
CA LEU A 166 -9.17 -6.56 3.64
C LEU A 166 -7.81 -6.69 2.95
N MET A 167 -7.19 -5.56 2.63
CA MET A 167 -5.94 -5.51 1.88
C MET A 167 -4.75 -5.97 2.73
N THR A 168 -4.75 -5.63 4.01
CA THR A 168 -3.78 -6.19 4.97
C THR A 168 -3.92 -7.70 5.07
N LEU A 169 -5.14 -8.20 5.26
CA LEU A 169 -5.38 -9.65 5.38
C LEU A 169 -5.08 -10.41 4.10
N SER A 170 -5.43 -9.86 2.94
CA SER A 170 -5.11 -10.51 1.66
C SER A 170 -3.61 -10.58 1.44
N ALA A 171 -2.86 -9.52 1.76
CA ALA A 171 -1.40 -9.53 1.68
C ALA A 171 -0.77 -10.53 2.66
N GLU A 172 -1.32 -10.64 3.87
CA GLU A 172 -0.89 -11.61 4.88
C GLU A 172 -1.10 -13.06 4.44
N LEU A 173 -2.27 -13.37 3.87
CA LEU A 173 -2.57 -14.68 3.30
C LEU A 173 -1.68 -14.99 2.09
N GLN A 174 -1.47 -14.02 1.21
CA GLN A 174 -0.59 -14.16 0.05
C GLN A 174 0.85 -14.44 0.46
N ALA A 175 1.39 -13.67 1.40
CA ALA A 175 2.76 -13.86 1.91
C ALA A 175 2.93 -15.23 2.59
N GLY A 176 1.87 -15.74 3.22
CA GLY A 176 1.86 -17.08 3.79
C GLY A 176 1.63 -18.21 2.78
N GLY A 177 1.37 -17.92 1.51
CA GLY A 177 0.98 -18.94 0.51
C GLY A 177 -0.31 -19.67 0.87
N ILE A 178 -1.21 -19.01 1.61
CA ILE A 178 -2.49 -19.56 2.07
C ILE A 178 -3.57 -19.19 1.06
N GLN A 179 -4.34 -20.18 0.61
CA GLN A 179 -5.45 -19.95 -0.31
C GLN A 179 -6.64 -19.33 0.42
N LEU A 180 -7.43 -18.50 -0.25
CA LEU A 180 -8.65 -17.92 0.30
C LEU A 180 -9.88 -18.54 -0.37
N GLU A 181 -10.81 -19.08 0.41
CA GLU A 181 -12.09 -19.59 -0.10
C GLU A 181 -13.25 -18.71 0.39
N LEU A 182 -14.07 -18.25 -0.56
CA LEU A 182 -15.29 -17.51 -0.32
C LEU A 182 -16.48 -18.41 -0.68
N LEU A 183 -17.33 -18.73 0.30
CA LEU A 183 -18.45 -19.66 0.10
C LEU A 183 -19.68 -19.04 -0.56
N THR A 184 -19.84 -17.72 -0.44
CA THR A 184 -21.01 -16.99 -0.94
C THR A 184 -20.64 -15.60 -1.45
N GLY A 185 -21.55 -15.00 -2.22
CA GLY A 185 -21.41 -13.66 -2.79
C GLY A 185 -20.89 -13.67 -4.23
N PRO A 186 -20.66 -12.49 -4.82
CA PRO A 186 -20.27 -12.35 -6.23
C PRO A 186 -18.87 -12.89 -6.54
N LEU A 187 -18.03 -13.03 -5.51
CA LEU A 187 -16.66 -13.51 -5.59
C LEU A 187 -16.54 -14.92 -5.00
N THR A 188 -17.56 -15.76 -5.15
CA THR A 188 -17.53 -17.14 -4.65
C THR A 188 -16.45 -17.94 -5.39
N GLY A 189 -15.61 -18.67 -4.65
CA GLY A 189 -14.54 -19.50 -5.22
C GLY A 189 -13.34 -19.68 -4.29
N ILE A 190 -12.36 -20.45 -4.76
CA ILE A 190 -11.06 -20.66 -4.10
C ILE A 190 -9.99 -19.90 -4.89
N TYR A 191 -9.24 -19.06 -4.19
CA TYR A 191 -8.20 -18.20 -4.73
C TYR A 191 -6.84 -18.64 -4.21
N ASP A 192 -6.04 -19.25 -5.07
CA ASP A 192 -4.66 -19.62 -4.79
C ASP A 192 -3.70 -18.45 -5.09
N PRO A 193 -2.96 -17.91 -4.10
CA PRO A 193 -2.01 -16.81 -4.33
C PRO A 193 -0.84 -17.17 -5.26
N ASN A 194 -0.52 -18.45 -5.43
CA ASN A 194 0.57 -18.94 -6.29
C ASN A 194 0.06 -19.50 -7.63
N GLY A 195 -1.26 -19.57 -7.82
CA GLY A 195 -1.90 -20.13 -9.01
C GLY A 195 -2.79 -19.11 -9.71
N MET A 196 -3.92 -19.57 -10.27
CA MET A 196 -4.89 -18.71 -10.96
C MET A 196 -5.51 -17.63 -10.06
N GLY A 197 -5.52 -17.83 -8.74
CA GLY A 197 -6.00 -16.86 -7.78
C GLY A 197 -5.03 -15.69 -7.53
N ALA A 198 -3.79 -15.75 -8.02
CA ALA A 198 -2.78 -14.69 -7.82
C ALA A 198 -3.29 -13.33 -8.34
N MET A 199 -4.06 -13.34 -9.43
CA MET A 199 -4.68 -12.13 -9.98
C MET A 199 -5.65 -11.49 -8.98
N PHE A 200 -6.42 -12.28 -8.24
CA PHE A 200 -7.35 -11.77 -7.23
C PHE A 200 -6.60 -11.02 -6.12
N PHE A 201 -5.52 -11.61 -5.61
CA PHE A 201 -4.67 -10.96 -4.61
C PHE A 201 -3.98 -9.70 -5.17
N ALA A 202 -3.52 -9.74 -6.42
CA ALA A 202 -2.91 -8.59 -7.09
C ALA A 202 -3.90 -7.42 -7.23
N VAL A 203 -5.15 -7.69 -7.64
CA VAL A 203 -6.19 -6.66 -7.73
C VAL A 203 -6.48 -6.03 -6.37
N LEU A 204 -6.59 -6.84 -5.31
CA LEU A 204 -6.75 -6.32 -3.95
C LEU A 204 -5.55 -5.48 -3.48
N ALA A 205 -4.33 -5.89 -3.83
CA ALA A 205 -3.12 -5.13 -3.50
C ALA A 205 -3.09 -3.77 -4.23
N VAL A 206 -3.43 -3.74 -5.51
CA VAL A 206 -3.52 -2.50 -6.31
C VAL A 206 -4.61 -1.58 -5.77
N ALA A 207 -5.80 -2.11 -5.49
CA ALA A 207 -6.89 -1.34 -4.88
C ALA A 207 -6.42 -0.65 -3.59
N GLY A 208 -5.55 -1.32 -2.81
CA GLY A 208 -5.01 -0.74 -1.59
C GLY A 208 -3.97 0.32 -1.76
N GLN A 209 -3.17 0.22 -2.82
CA GLN A 209 -2.28 1.32 -3.15
C GLN A 209 -3.07 2.55 -3.60
N ILE A 210 -4.14 2.36 -4.37
CA ILE A 210 -5.00 3.44 -4.84
C ILE A 210 -5.68 4.13 -3.65
N GLU A 211 -6.30 3.38 -2.74
CA GLU A 211 -6.98 3.96 -1.57
C GLU A 211 -5.99 4.72 -0.66
N ARG A 212 -4.80 4.18 -0.41
CA ARG A 212 -3.75 4.88 0.37
C ARG A 212 -3.33 6.19 -0.29
N ASN A 213 -3.12 6.18 -1.61
CA ASN A 213 -2.76 7.37 -2.36
C ASN A 213 -3.89 8.42 -2.31
N TYR A 214 -5.14 7.98 -2.48
CA TYR A 214 -6.32 8.85 -2.41
C TYR A 214 -6.47 9.54 -1.04
N ILE A 215 -6.32 8.79 0.06
CA ILE A 215 -6.37 9.37 1.41
C ILE A 215 -5.27 10.42 1.60
N ARG A 216 -4.04 10.13 1.12
CA ARG A 216 -2.92 11.07 1.19
C ARG A 216 -3.21 12.34 0.39
N GLU A 217 -3.68 12.21 -0.83
CA GLU A 217 -4.04 13.33 -1.71
C GLU A 217 -5.12 14.22 -1.07
N LYS A 218 -6.22 13.61 -0.61
CA LYS A 218 -7.29 14.35 0.09
C LYS A 218 -6.82 15.03 1.37
N THR A 219 -5.88 14.42 2.09
CA THR A 219 -5.29 15.03 3.28
C THR A 219 -4.46 16.27 2.91
N LEU A 220 -3.67 16.19 1.83
CA LEU A 220 -2.87 17.33 1.34
C LEU A 220 -3.77 18.46 0.83
N GLU A 221 -4.80 18.16 0.05
CA GLU A 221 -5.82 19.15 -0.36
C GLU A 221 -6.47 19.83 0.83
N GLY A 222 -6.83 19.05 1.86
CA GLY A 222 -7.38 19.57 3.11
C GLY A 222 -6.40 20.49 3.85
N GLN A 223 -5.12 20.14 3.89
CA GLN A 223 -4.07 20.98 4.48
C GLN A 223 -3.87 22.28 3.70
N VAL A 224 -3.85 22.23 2.38
CA VAL A 224 -3.75 23.43 1.52
C VAL A 224 -4.96 24.34 1.76
N THR A 225 -6.16 23.77 1.84
CA THR A 225 -7.39 24.51 2.11
C THR A 225 -7.38 25.14 3.51
N ALA A 226 -6.89 24.41 4.52
CA ALA A 226 -6.74 24.91 5.87
C ALA A 226 -5.70 26.04 5.95
N ALA A 227 -4.56 25.88 5.28
CA ALA A 227 -3.51 26.89 5.20
C ALA A 227 -4.00 28.18 4.52
N ALA A 228 -4.79 28.06 3.45
CA ALA A 228 -5.43 29.22 2.80
C ALA A 228 -6.40 29.97 3.73
N LYS A 229 -6.96 29.28 4.74
CA LYS A 229 -7.78 29.88 5.80
C LYS A 229 -6.96 30.34 7.02
N GLY A 230 -5.63 30.36 6.93
CA GLY A 230 -4.73 30.75 8.01
C GLY A 230 -4.44 29.65 9.04
N ASN A 231 -4.94 28.43 8.83
CA ASN A 231 -4.67 27.29 9.71
C ASN A 231 -3.54 26.42 9.12
N HIS A 232 -2.30 26.80 9.39
CA HIS A 232 -1.10 26.17 8.84
C HIS A 232 -0.69 24.86 9.54
N GLY A 233 -1.44 24.41 10.56
CA GLY A 233 -1.08 23.23 11.35
C GLY A 233 0.28 23.37 12.05
N GLY A 234 0.89 22.24 12.43
CA GLY A 234 2.22 22.21 13.06
C GLY A 234 2.24 22.42 14.57
N ARG A 235 3.44 22.42 15.15
CA ARG A 235 3.64 22.63 16.59
C ARG A 235 3.47 24.13 16.91
N PRO A 236 2.63 24.51 17.88
CA PRO A 236 2.51 25.91 18.29
C PRO A 236 3.85 26.52 18.70
N LYS A 237 4.07 27.80 18.38
CA LYS A 237 5.25 28.56 18.81
C LYS A 237 5.31 28.59 20.34
N VAL A 238 6.50 28.33 20.88
CA VAL A 238 6.75 28.28 22.34
C VAL A 238 7.05 29.67 22.90
N ILE A 239 7.64 30.55 22.09
CA ILE A 239 7.93 31.95 22.41
C ILE A 239 6.85 32.77 21.71
N ASP A 240 6.06 33.49 22.50
CA ASP A 240 5.07 34.44 21.98
C ASP A 240 5.72 35.80 21.69
N ASP A 241 4.99 36.68 20.99
CA ASP A 241 5.51 37.98 20.57
C ASP A 241 5.87 38.89 21.78
N ASP A 242 5.16 38.75 22.90
CA ASP A 242 5.45 39.51 24.12
C ASP A 242 6.78 39.05 24.74
N MET A 243 6.98 37.73 24.83
CA MET A 243 8.20 37.10 25.32
C MET A 243 9.39 37.49 24.44
N LEU A 244 9.20 37.54 23.12
CA LEU A 244 10.23 37.96 22.17
C LEU A 244 10.58 39.43 22.35
N THR A 245 9.59 40.32 22.44
CA THR A 245 9.80 41.76 22.66
C THR A 245 10.55 42.00 23.98
N PHE A 246 10.14 41.33 25.05
CA PHE A 246 10.81 41.42 26.35
C PHE A 246 12.24 40.88 26.30
N ALA A 247 12.47 39.79 25.57
CA ALA A 247 13.81 39.23 25.39
C ALA A 247 14.75 40.16 24.63
N ILE A 248 14.27 40.81 23.55
CA ILE A 248 15.04 41.79 22.76
C ILE A 248 15.44 42.97 23.67
N ALA A 249 14.49 43.54 24.41
CA ALA A 249 14.76 44.66 25.31
C ALA A 249 15.78 44.31 26.42
N LEU A 250 15.80 43.07 26.91
CA LEU A 250 16.80 42.60 27.88
C LEU A 250 18.17 42.36 27.24
N LYS A 251 18.19 41.86 25.99
CA LYS A 251 19.42 41.67 25.21
C LYS A 251 20.10 43.00 24.91
N GLU A 252 19.34 44.02 24.52
CA GLU A 252 19.85 45.39 24.30
C GLU A 252 20.46 46.01 25.56
N LYS A 253 19.93 45.65 26.74
CA LYS A 253 20.48 46.03 28.05
C LYS A 253 21.69 45.21 28.48
N GLY A 254 22.19 44.30 27.64
CA GLY A 254 23.38 43.49 27.89
C GLY A 254 23.17 42.26 28.79
N VAL A 255 21.93 41.84 29.03
CA VAL A 255 21.65 40.64 29.84
C VAL A 255 21.98 39.37 29.03
N PRO A 256 22.71 38.39 29.60
CA PRO A 256 23.05 37.16 28.88
C PRO A 256 21.80 36.28 28.62
N VAL A 257 21.70 35.72 27.42
CA VAL A 257 20.55 34.93 26.94
C VAL A 257 20.13 33.78 27.87
N PRO A 258 21.03 33.03 28.54
CA PRO A 258 20.64 32.02 29.53
C PRO A 258 19.87 32.59 30.73
N GLU A 259 20.16 33.82 31.15
CA GLU A 259 19.41 34.48 32.22
C GLU A 259 18.07 35.02 31.73
N ILE A 260 18.01 35.51 30.48
CA ILE A 260 16.75 35.93 29.86
C ILE A 260 15.79 34.74 29.80
N ALA A 261 16.25 33.55 29.39
CA ALA A 261 15.42 32.35 29.33
C ALA A 261 14.78 31.99 30.69
N LYS A 262 15.50 32.17 31.80
CA LYS A 262 14.98 31.94 33.16
C LYS A 262 13.94 32.97 33.62
N LYS A 263 13.91 34.14 32.98
CA LYS A 263 12.94 35.22 33.28
C LYS A 263 11.66 35.09 32.45
N LEU A 264 11.67 34.25 31.42
CA LEU A 264 10.53 34.00 30.54
C LEU A 264 9.75 32.76 30.99
N VAL A 265 8.42 32.79 30.79
CA VAL A 265 7.51 31.67 31.12
C VAL A 265 6.64 31.36 29.91
N ILE A 266 6.60 30.09 29.51
CA ILE A 266 5.76 29.61 28.41
C ILE A 266 4.29 29.65 28.84
N LYS A 267 3.43 30.30 28.05
CA LYS A 267 2.01 30.46 28.39
C LYS A 267 1.12 29.29 27.95
N THR A 268 1.46 28.57 26.87
CA THR A 268 0.57 27.59 26.24
C THR A 268 1.23 26.23 25.97
N GLY A 269 0.40 25.18 25.84
CA GLY A 269 0.83 23.83 25.51
C GLY A 269 1.35 22.98 26.68
N LYS A 270 1.93 21.81 26.37
CA LYS A 270 2.37 20.82 27.37
C LYS A 270 3.43 21.32 28.35
N ASN A 271 4.15 22.38 27.99
CA ASN A 271 5.21 22.99 28.79
C ASN A 271 4.80 24.34 29.40
N ALA A 272 3.50 24.66 29.43
CA ALA A 272 3.00 25.86 30.10
C ALA A 272 3.51 25.93 31.55
N GLY A 273 3.93 27.12 31.99
CA GLY A 273 4.50 27.37 33.31
C GLY A 273 5.99 27.04 33.45
N LYS A 274 6.64 26.48 32.42
CA LYS A 274 8.10 26.27 32.40
C LYS A 274 8.83 27.37 31.64
N ASN A 275 10.13 27.47 31.88
CA ASN A 275 11.03 28.36 31.14
C ASN A 275 11.31 27.80 29.73
N PRO A 276 11.40 28.66 28.70
CA PRO A 276 11.84 28.24 27.37
C PRO A 276 13.29 27.75 27.41
N SER A 277 13.61 26.80 26.51
CA SER A 277 14.99 26.36 26.35
C SER A 277 15.84 27.49 25.79
N VAL A 278 17.10 27.57 26.20
CA VAL A 278 18.07 28.56 25.70
C VAL A 278 18.17 28.49 24.17
N ALA A 279 18.17 27.30 23.58
CA ALA A 279 18.19 27.09 22.13
C ALA A 279 16.92 27.54 21.40
N SER A 280 15.76 27.53 22.07
CA SER A 280 14.52 28.09 21.51
C SER A 280 14.60 29.61 21.47
N LEU A 281 15.17 30.21 22.51
CA LEU A 281 15.33 31.66 22.62
C LEU A 281 16.34 32.19 21.59
N TYR A 282 17.48 31.52 21.43
CA TYR A 282 18.45 31.89 20.38
C TYR A 282 17.84 31.84 18.98
N ARG A 283 17.06 30.80 18.67
CA ARG A 283 16.37 30.69 17.37
C ARG A 283 15.38 31.83 17.15
N ALA A 284 14.55 32.12 18.14
CA ALA A 284 13.57 33.20 18.03
C ALA A 284 14.22 34.59 17.89
N LEU A 285 15.34 34.84 18.58
CA LEU A 285 16.10 36.08 18.45
C LEU A 285 16.78 36.20 17.07
N ALA A 286 17.33 35.11 16.54
CA ALA A 286 17.93 35.10 15.20
C ALA A 286 16.86 35.33 14.11
N GLU A 287 15.71 34.65 14.19
CA GLU A 287 14.56 34.87 13.29
C GLU A 287 14.08 36.34 13.33
N ALA A 288 14.11 36.99 14.50
CA ALA A 288 13.72 38.39 14.65
C ALA A 288 14.75 39.36 14.04
N GLU A 289 16.05 39.06 14.15
CA GLU A 289 17.12 39.85 13.52
C GLU A 289 17.08 39.72 12.00
N GLU A 290 16.86 38.51 11.47
CA GLU A 290 16.66 38.27 10.03
C GLU A 290 15.43 39.00 9.51
N ALA A 291 14.30 38.93 10.23
CA ALA A 291 13.08 39.65 9.86
C ALA A 291 13.24 41.19 9.93
N ALA A 292 14.13 41.70 10.78
CA ALA A 292 14.44 43.13 10.87
C ALA A 292 15.42 43.60 9.78
N ALA A 293 16.20 42.68 9.19
CA ALA A 293 17.13 42.97 8.11
C ALA A 293 16.45 42.99 6.72
N ASP A 294 15.26 42.39 6.58
CA ASP A 294 14.46 42.40 5.35
C ASP A 294 13.48 43.58 5.36
N ASP A 295 13.91 44.74 4.87
CA ASP A 295 13.16 46.01 4.81
C ASP A 295 11.99 46.01 3.78
N SER A 296 11.55 44.82 3.33
CA SER A 296 10.55 44.65 2.27
C SER A 296 9.14 44.30 2.77
N LEU A 297 8.94 44.11 4.08
CA LEU A 297 7.62 43.83 4.68
C LEU A 297 7.04 45.10 5.35
N PRO A 298 5.72 45.36 5.24
CA PRO A 298 5.13 46.59 5.75
C PRO A 298 5.27 46.68 7.27
N VAL A 299 5.98 47.72 7.72
CA VAL A 299 6.09 48.11 9.13
C VAL A 299 4.68 48.33 9.69
N ARG A 300 4.32 47.62 10.77
CA ARG A 300 3.08 47.88 11.51
C ARG A 300 3.03 49.39 11.83
N PRO A 301 1.93 50.10 11.52
CA PRO A 301 1.85 51.52 11.84
C PRO A 301 2.04 51.72 13.35
N LYS A 302 2.97 52.61 13.72
CA LYS A 302 3.18 53.00 15.13
C LYS A 302 1.86 53.54 15.68
N PRO A 303 1.45 53.20 16.91
CA PRO A 303 0.25 53.76 17.51
C PRO A 303 0.34 55.29 17.50
N VAL A 304 -0.58 55.94 16.80
CA VAL A 304 -0.65 57.41 16.77
C VAL A 304 -1.04 57.88 18.16
N ARG A 305 -0.23 58.75 18.76
CA ARG A 305 -0.52 59.38 20.05
C ARG A 305 -1.69 60.35 19.83
N ILE A 306 -2.82 60.14 20.52
CA ILE A 306 -3.96 61.06 20.48
C ILE A 306 -3.51 62.40 21.05
N ARG A 307 -3.34 63.41 20.19
CA ARG A 307 -2.95 64.77 20.60
C ARG A 307 -4.14 65.59 21.08
N ARG A 308 -3.89 66.56 21.97
CA ARG A 308 -4.93 67.49 22.43
C ARG A 308 -5.04 68.66 21.43
N PRO A 309 -6.22 69.30 21.30
CA PRO A 309 -6.37 70.46 20.42
C PRO A 309 -5.37 71.57 20.80
N GLY A 310 -4.46 71.93 19.88
CA GLY A 310 -3.47 72.99 20.07
C GLY A 310 -2.00 72.55 20.13
N ASP A 311 -1.70 71.26 20.12
CA ASP A 311 -0.30 70.79 20.06
C ASP A 311 0.37 71.19 18.72
N PRO A 312 1.60 71.74 18.72
CA PRO A 312 2.30 72.12 17.50
C PRO A 312 2.63 70.89 16.64
N LEU A 313 2.41 71.00 15.32
CA LEU A 313 2.69 69.94 14.36
C LEU A 313 4.19 69.62 14.33
N THR A 314 4.53 68.33 14.21
CA THR A 314 5.92 67.94 13.95
C THR A 314 6.31 68.30 12.52
N PRO A 315 7.63 68.44 12.21
CA PRO A 315 8.09 68.74 10.85
C PRO A 315 7.54 67.79 9.78
N GLU A 316 7.42 66.50 10.09
CA GLU A 316 6.83 65.49 9.19
C GLU A 316 5.32 65.70 8.96
N GLU A 317 4.59 66.17 9.96
CA GLU A 317 3.17 66.49 9.84
C GLU A 317 2.93 67.79 9.07
N ILE A 318 3.87 68.74 9.15
CA ILE A 318 3.87 69.96 8.33
C ILE A 318 4.07 69.60 6.86
N ASP A 319 5.06 68.77 6.54
CA ASP A 319 5.30 68.24 5.18
C ASP A 319 4.06 67.51 4.64
N LEU A 320 3.47 66.62 5.43
CA LEU A 320 2.27 65.87 5.03
C LEU A 320 1.08 66.80 4.77
N ARG A 321 0.89 67.82 5.61
CA ARG A 321 -0.18 68.81 5.44
C ARG A 321 0.03 69.65 4.17
N GLU A 322 1.24 70.11 3.91
CA GLU A 322 1.57 70.85 2.68
C GLU A 322 1.31 69.98 1.43
N ARG A 323 1.70 68.70 1.48
CA ARG A 323 1.44 67.75 0.39
C ARG A 323 -0.03 67.48 0.16
N LEU A 324 -0.84 67.39 1.22
CA LEU A 324 -2.30 67.21 1.10
C LEU A 324 -2.99 68.47 0.58
N GLN A 325 -2.52 69.66 0.95
CA GLN A 325 -3.01 70.94 0.42
C GLN A 325 -2.61 71.17 -1.04
N ALA A 326 -1.48 70.61 -1.47
CA ALA A 326 -1.00 70.66 -2.85
C ALA A 326 -1.67 69.63 -3.78
N GLN A 327 -2.50 68.71 -3.27
CA GLN A 327 -3.23 67.76 -4.12
C GLN A 327 -4.42 68.46 -4.79
N PRO A 328 -4.57 68.35 -6.13
CA PRO A 328 -5.72 68.92 -6.83
C PRO A 328 -6.99 68.19 -6.38
N HIS A 329 -7.97 68.93 -5.86
CA HIS A 329 -9.27 68.38 -5.45
C HIS A 329 -10.02 67.81 -6.67
N PRO A 330 -10.37 66.51 -6.68
CA PRO A 330 -11.18 65.94 -7.75
C PRO A 330 -12.65 66.13 -7.40
N ASN A 331 -13.23 67.30 -7.67
CA ASN A 331 -14.67 67.45 -7.98
C ASN A 331 -15.07 68.91 -8.23
N THR A 332 -15.08 69.29 -9.51
CA THR A 332 -16.01 70.31 -10.03
C THR A 332 -16.27 69.96 -11.50
N GLU A 333 -16.95 68.83 -11.77
CA GLU A 333 -17.57 68.60 -13.08
C GLU A 333 -18.55 67.40 -13.07
N ILE A 334 -19.58 67.44 -12.21
CA ILE A 334 -20.85 66.73 -12.48
C ILE A 334 -22.00 67.60 -11.96
N ARG A 335 -22.39 68.60 -12.75
CA ARG A 335 -23.73 69.22 -12.72
C ARG A 335 -23.94 70.04 -13.98
N SER A 336 -24.60 69.44 -14.97
CA SER A 336 -25.57 70.03 -15.92
C SER A 336 -26.07 68.93 -16.85
#